data_AF-A0A9D4PEU1-F1
#
_entry.id   AF-A0A9D4PEU1-F1
#
_cell.length_a   1.000
_cell.length_b   1.000
_cell.length_c   1.000
_cell.angle_alpha   90.00
_cell.angle_beta   90.00
_cell.angle_gamma   90.00
#
_symmetry.space_group_name_H-M   'P 1'
#
loop_
_entity.id
_entity.type
_entity.pdbx_description
1 polymer ?
#
loop_
_entity_poly.entity_id
_entity_poly.type
_entity_poly.pdbx_seq_one_letter_code
_entity_poly.pdbx_strand_id
1 'polypeptide(L)'
;MGFVQASVAWVRYMTGLSSLPYQVLLVFGGWFYVLFAAVELFLLLFKGLSFPYPSGNMASEVCLLAFLTVVESVRISLGKRGNLTERSPCLALSVVLTVPSVLGALYFLLWQTYVLRLDWVLAAGQVALQALQTLLAVTTMVAIK
;
A
#
# COMPACT_ATOMS: atom_id res chain seq x y z
N MET A 1 -39.46 24.62 2.52
CA MET A 1 -38.40 24.15 3.46
C MET A 1 -38.11 22.65 3.38
N GLY A 2 -39.10 21.76 3.17
CA GLY A 2 -38.87 20.31 3.12
C GLY A 2 -37.99 19.79 1.96
N PHE A 3 -38.05 20.40 0.76
CA PHE A 3 -37.23 19.96 -0.39
C PHE A 3 -35.73 20.23 -0.19
N VAL A 4 -35.39 21.33 0.50
CA VAL A 4 -34.01 21.68 0.86
C VAL A 4 -33.48 20.78 1.98
N GLN A 5 -34.32 20.40 2.95
CA GLN A 5 -33.92 19.43 3.97
C GLN A 5 -33.74 18.03 3.39
N ALA A 6 -34.58 17.63 2.43
CA ALA A 6 -34.41 16.37 1.72
C ALA A 6 -33.12 16.36 0.90
N SER A 7 -32.82 17.41 0.12
CA SER A 7 -31.58 17.46 -0.67
C SER A 7 -30.32 17.48 0.22
N VAL A 8 -30.36 18.17 1.35
CA VAL A 8 -29.28 18.15 2.36
C VAL A 8 -29.16 16.77 3.02
N ALA A 9 -30.27 16.07 3.26
CA ALA A 9 -30.27 14.70 3.78
C ALA A 9 -29.72 13.70 2.76
N TRP A 10 -30.07 13.82 1.48
CA TRP A 10 -29.53 13.00 0.39
C TRP A 10 -28.03 13.22 0.20
N VAL A 11 -27.56 14.47 0.22
CA VAL A 11 -26.13 14.78 0.19
C VAL A 11 -25.43 14.22 1.43
N ARG A 12 -26.04 14.32 2.62
CA ARG A 12 -25.50 13.71 3.85
C ARG A 12 -25.43 12.18 3.77
N TYR A 13 -26.44 11.54 3.18
CA TYR A 13 -26.46 10.09 2.99
C TYR A 13 -25.39 9.64 1.99
N MET A 14 -25.15 10.41 0.93
CA MET A 14 -24.07 10.15 -0.02
C MET A 14 -22.67 10.34 0.60
N THR A 15 -22.51 11.22 1.59
CA THR A 15 -21.23 11.44 2.29
C THR A 15 -20.92 10.42 3.39
N GLY A 16 -21.87 9.58 3.80
CA GLY A 16 -21.70 8.50 4.79
C GLY A 16 -21.70 7.12 4.14
N LEU A 17 -21.12 7.01 2.94
CA LEU A 17 -20.90 5.75 2.26
C LEU A 17 -19.39 5.54 2.09
N SER A 18 -18.91 4.33 2.40
CA SER A 18 -17.53 3.91 2.16
C SER A 18 -17.11 4.15 0.71
N SER A 19 -15.89 4.62 0.49
CA SER A 19 -15.36 4.89 -0.85
C SER A 19 -15.12 3.59 -1.61
N LEU A 20 -16.02 3.27 -2.55
CA LEU A 20 -15.89 2.14 -3.48
C LEU A 20 -14.58 2.16 -4.28
N PRO A 21 -14.16 3.27 -4.93
CA PRO A 21 -12.92 3.27 -5.72
C PRO A 21 -11.70 2.99 -4.85
N TYR A 22 -11.67 3.52 -3.62
CA TYR A 22 -10.60 3.23 -2.67
C TYR A 22 -10.59 1.75 -2.26
N GLN A 23 -11.75 1.16 -2.00
CA GLN A 23 -11.87 -0.26 -1.64
C GLN A 23 -11.35 -1.18 -2.75
N VAL A 24 -11.74 -0.93 -4.00
CA VAL A 24 -11.27 -1.69 -5.18
C VAL A 24 -9.75 -1.60 -5.30
N LEU A 25 -9.20 -0.39 -5.14
CA LEU A 25 -7.76 -0.17 -5.24
C LEU A 25 -6.97 -0.84 -4.11
N LEU A 26 -7.50 -0.91 -2.89
CA LEU A 26 -6.89 -1.66 -1.78
C LEU A 26 -6.89 -3.16 -2.03
N VAL A 27 -7.93 -3.71 -2.67
CA VAL A 27 -7.98 -5.13 -3.03
C VAL A 27 -6.96 -5.42 -4.13
N PHE A 28 -6.96 -4.62 -5.20
CA PHE A 28 -6.01 -4.77 -6.31
C PHE A 28 -4.56 -4.63 -5.83
N GLY A 29 -4.25 -3.57 -5.07
CA GLY A 29 -2.90 -3.38 -4.55
C GLY A 29 -2.47 -4.45 -3.54
N GLY A 30 -3.41 -5.09 -2.83
CA GLY A 30 -3.08 -6.26 -2.00
C GLY A 30 -2.62 -7.46 -2.83
N TRP A 31 -3.31 -7.77 -3.92
CA TRP A 31 -2.89 -8.83 -4.85
C TRP A 31 -1.58 -8.49 -5.56
N PHE A 32 -1.44 -7.24 -6.01
CA PHE A 32 -0.21 -6.76 -6.61
C PHE A 32 0.96 -6.87 -5.62
N TYR A 33 0.75 -6.55 -4.33
CA TYR A 33 1.79 -6.69 -3.32
C TYR A 33 2.20 -8.15 -3.08
N VAL A 34 1.25 -9.09 -3.05
CA VAL A 34 1.55 -10.52 -2.96
C VAL A 34 2.42 -10.97 -4.14
N LEU A 35 2.08 -10.52 -5.36
CA LEU A 35 2.89 -10.77 -6.55
C LEU A 35 4.30 -10.15 -6.42
N PHE A 36 4.38 -8.88 -6.02
CA PHE A 36 5.63 -8.16 -5.77
C PHE A 36 6.53 -8.94 -4.80
N ALA A 37 6.00 -9.32 -3.64
CA ALA A 37 6.77 -10.02 -2.61
C ALA A 37 7.20 -11.43 -3.05
N ALA A 38 6.33 -12.17 -3.74
CA ALA A 38 6.66 -13.50 -4.25
C ALA A 38 7.76 -13.45 -5.32
N VAL A 39 7.69 -12.48 -6.24
CA VAL A 39 8.69 -12.32 -7.29
C VAL A 39 10.01 -11.80 -6.71
N GLU A 40 9.99 -10.81 -5.82
CA GLU A 40 11.21 -10.34 -5.14
C GLU A 40 11.89 -11.44 -4.35
N LEU A 41 11.14 -12.28 -3.63
CA LEU A 41 11.70 -13.42 -2.93
C LEU A 41 12.38 -14.39 -3.91
N PHE A 42 11.73 -14.71 -5.03
CA PHE A 42 12.31 -15.56 -6.07
C PHE A 42 13.59 -14.95 -6.67
N LEU A 43 13.57 -13.65 -6.96
CA LEU A 43 14.72 -12.95 -7.50
C LEU A 43 15.87 -12.86 -6.49
N LEU A 44 15.59 -12.64 -5.21
CA LEU A 44 16.60 -12.70 -4.14
C LEU A 44 17.28 -14.07 -4.07
N LEU A 45 16.51 -15.16 -4.12
CA LEU A 45 17.06 -16.51 -4.16
C LEU A 45 17.92 -16.72 -5.41
N PHE A 46 17.43 -16.30 -6.58
CA PHE A 46 18.17 -16.38 -7.83
C PHE A 46 19.49 -15.59 -7.78
N LYS A 47 19.45 -14.35 -7.26
CA LYS A 47 20.63 -13.49 -7.15
C LYS A 47 21.64 -14.07 -6.16
N GLY A 48 21.18 -14.62 -5.03
CA GLY A 48 22.04 -15.25 -4.04
C GLY A 48 22.77 -16.51 -4.55
N LEU A 49 22.21 -17.19 -5.55
CA LEU A 49 22.86 -18.32 -6.22
C LEU A 49 23.76 -17.91 -7.39
N SER A 50 23.47 -16.78 -8.04
CA SER A 50 24.10 -16.38 -9.31
C SER A 50 25.19 -15.31 -9.16
N PHE A 51 25.10 -14.47 -8.14
CA PHE A 51 25.99 -13.31 -7.94
C PHE A 51 26.67 -13.33 -6.57
N PRO A 52 27.90 -12.81 -6.45
CA PRO A 52 28.61 -12.75 -5.18
C PRO A 52 28.02 -11.65 -4.28
N TYR A 53 27.28 -12.04 -3.24
CA TYR A 53 26.78 -11.08 -2.25
C TYR A 53 27.84 -10.74 -1.18
N PRO A 54 28.02 -9.46 -0.84
CA PRO A 54 28.73 -9.07 0.37
C PRO A 54 28.10 -9.69 1.62
N SER A 55 28.93 -9.99 2.63
CA SER A 55 28.49 -10.66 3.85
C SER A 55 27.36 -9.90 4.54
N GLY A 56 26.23 -10.57 4.78
CA GLY A 56 25.09 -10.02 5.52
C GLY A 56 24.08 -9.22 4.68
N ASN A 57 24.45 -8.74 3.48
CA ASN A 57 23.53 -7.97 2.64
C ASN A 57 22.30 -8.78 2.25
N MET A 58 22.48 -10.01 1.77
CA MET A 58 21.35 -10.87 1.37
C MET A 58 20.38 -11.11 2.53
N ALA A 59 20.90 -11.36 3.73
CA ALA A 59 20.08 -11.53 4.93
C ALA A 59 19.30 -10.25 5.26
N SER A 60 19.93 -9.07 5.13
CA SER A 60 19.26 -7.79 5.36
C SER A 60 18.14 -7.51 4.35
N GLU A 61 18.32 -7.87 3.08
CA GLU A 61 17.30 -7.71 2.03
C GLU A 61 16.10 -8.63 2.28
N VAL A 62 16.35 -9.89 2.68
CA VAL A 62 15.28 -10.84 3.06
C VAL A 62 14.53 -10.35 4.30
N CYS A 63 15.25 -9.89 5.33
CA CYS A 63 14.63 -9.29 6.53
C CYS A 63 13.78 -8.07 6.19
N LEU A 64 14.25 -7.21 5.28
CA LEU A 64 13.50 -6.05 4.82
C LEU A 64 12.23 -6.45 4.06
N LEU A 65 12.29 -7.47 3.19
CA LEU A 65 11.11 -7.97 2.47
C LEU A 65 10.07 -8.54 3.44
N ALA A 66 10.52 -9.28 4.46
CA ALA A 66 9.64 -9.80 5.51
C ALA A 66 9.01 -8.69 6.34
N PHE A 67 9.79 -7.69 6.75
CA PHE A 67 9.29 -6.50 7.44
C PHE A 67 8.25 -5.75 6.60
N LEU A 68 8.56 -5.51 5.32
CA LEU A 68 7.66 -4.85 4.38
C LEU A 68 6.34 -5.63 4.23
N THR A 69 6.40 -6.96 4.28
CA THR A 69 5.20 -7.83 4.18
C THR A 69 4.27 -7.62 5.35
N VAL A 70 4.81 -7.51 6.56
CA VAL A 70 4.02 -7.21 7.76
C VAL A 70 3.44 -5.80 7.67
N VAL A 71 4.27 -4.80 7.35
CA VAL A 71 3.82 -3.40 7.24
C VAL A 71 2.69 -3.26 6.22
N GLU A 72 2.84 -3.83 5.03
CA GLU A 72 1.84 -3.70 3.97
C GLU A 72 0.54 -4.43 4.29
N SER A 73 0.63 -5.61 4.91
CA SER A 73 -0.54 -6.37 5.37
C SER A 73 -1.35 -5.58 6.40
N VAL A 74 -0.67 -4.97 7.38
CA VAL A 74 -1.30 -4.14 8.41
C VAL A 74 -1.89 -2.88 7.78
N ARG A 75 -1.13 -2.20 6.92
CA ARG A 75 -1.55 -0.99 6.22
C ARG A 75 -2.84 -1.21 5.45
N ILE A 76 -2.87 -2.21 4.56
CA ILE A 76 -4.04 -2.51 3.74
C ILE A 76 -5.23 -2.94 4.60
N SER A 77 -5.00 -3.71 5.66
CA SER A 77 -6.06 -4.13 6.59
C SER A 77 -6.69 -2.95 7.32
N LEU A 78 -5.88 -2.01 7.80
CA LEU A 78 -6.35 -0.76 8.41
C LEU A 78 -7.07 0.13 7.40
N GLY A 79 -6.56 0.23 6.17
CA GLY A 79 -7.21 0.97 5.08
C GLY A 79 -8.62 0.44 4.77
N LYS A 80 -8.76 -0.89 4.62
CA LYS A 80 -10.06 -1.55 4.38
C LYS A 80 -11.01 -1.34 5.54
N ARG A 81 -10.54 -1.56 6.78
CA ARG A 81 -11.35 -1.36 7.99
C ARG A 81 -11.79 0.09 8.15
N GLY A 82 -10.87 1.03 7.99
CA GLY A 82 -11.14 2.46 8.11
C GLY A 82 -12.13 2.97 7.07
N ASN A 83 -12.05 2.47 5.83
CA ASN A 83 -13.00 2.81 4.78
C ASN A 83 -14.41 2.26 5.05
N LEU A 84 -14.52 0.97 5.40
CA LEU A 84 -15.82 0.31 5.61
C LEU A 84 -16.53 0.75 6.89
N THR A 85 -15.77 1.15 7.91
CA THR A 85 -16.33 1.61 9.19
C THR A 85 -16.37 3.14 9.31
N GLU A 86 -15.94 3.85 8.27
CA GLU A 86 -15.85 5.32 8.24
C GLU A 86 -15.09 5.88 9.45
N ARG A 87 -14.04 5.17 9.88
CA ARG A 87 -13.21 5.56 11.03
C ARG A 87 -11.94 6.24 10.55
N SER A 88 -11.93 7.58 10.65
CA SER A 88 -10.78 8.42 10.32
C SER A 88 -9.46 7.98 10.99
N PRO A 89 -9.41 7.58 12.29
CA PRO A 89 -8.15 7.14 12.90
C PRO A 89 -7.52 5.89 12.24
N CYS A 90 -8.34 4.93 11.80
CA CYS A 90 -7.83 3.73 11.11
C CYS A 90 -7.26 4.07 9.73
N LEU A 91 -7.90 4.98 9.00
CA LEU A 91 -7.39 5.49 7.73
C LEU A 91 -6.10 6.29 7.93
N ALA A 92 -6.04 7.14 8.94
CA ALA A 92 -4.85 7.92 9.26
C ALA A 92 -3.65 7.01 9.57
N LEU A 93 -3.85 5.97 10.38
CA LEU A 93 -2.80 4.97 10.64
C LEU A 93 -2.36 4.23 9.37
N SER A 94 -3.29 3.88 8.48
CA SER A 94 -2.97 3.31 7.17
C SER A 94 -2.12 4.28 6.31
N VAL A 95 -2.44 5.57 6.34
CA VAL A 95 -1.65 6.59 5.61
C VAL A 95 -0.25 6.71 6.21
N VAL A 96 -0.12 6.77 7.54
CA VAL A 96 1.18 6.81 8.23
C VAL A 96 2.03 5.58 7.89
N LEU A 97 1.44 4.39 7.90
CA LEU A 97 2.14 3.14 7.52
C LEU A 97 2.54 3.08 6.04
N THR A 98 2.02 3.98 5.19
CA THR A 98 2.52 4.11 3.81
C THR A 98 3.95 4.61 3.78
N VAL A 99 4.40 5.40 4.76
CA VAL A 99 5.78 5.91 4.82
C VAL A 99 6.82 4.79 4.89
N PRO A 100 6.81 3.90 5.91
CA PRO A 100 7.76 2.79 5.94
C PRO A 100 7.57 1.81 4.76
N SER A 101 6.35 1.70 4.23
CA SER A 101 6.09 0.83 3.08
C SER A 101 6.72 1.35 1.79
N VAL A 102 6.54 2.64 1.48
CA VAL A 102 7.18 3.29 0.31
C VAL A 102 8.69 3.29 0.47
N LEU A 103 9.22 3.56 1.67
CA LEU A 103 10.67 3.49 1.90
C LEU A 103 11.24 2.09 1.65
N GLY A 104 10.53 1.04 2.09
CA GLY A 104 10.91 -0.34 1.78
C GLY A 104 10.85 -0.65 0.29
N ALA A 105 9.80 -0.22 -0.42
CA ALA A 105 9.71 -0.39 -1.87
C ALA A 105 10.80 0.39 -2.63
N LEU A 106 11.11 1.62 -2.20
CA LEU A 106 12.20 2.42 -2.77
C LEU A 106 13.57 1.78 -2.53
N TYR A 107 13.76 1.06 -1.43
CA TYR A 107 14.98 0.28 -1.21
C TYR A 107 15.15 -0.78 -2.30
N PHE A 108 14.12 -1.60 -2.58
CA PHE A 108 14.17 -2.58 -3.67
C PHE A 108 14.31 -1.92 -5.06
N LEU A 109 13.82 -0.69 -5.22
CA LEU A 109 13.95 0.06 -6.47
C LEU A 109 15.34 0.64 -6.72
N LEU A 110 16.01 1.18 -5.68
CA LEU A 110 17.18 2.05 -5.84
C LEU A 110 18.44 1.56 -5.10
N TRP A 111 18.29 0.90 -3.95
CA TRP A 111 19.38 0.62 -3.01
C TRP A 111 19.68 -0.87 -2.80
N GLN A 112 18.94 -1.77 -3.47
CA GLN A 112 19.24 -3.19 -3.47
C GLN A 112 20.64 -3.46 -4.04
N THR A 113 21.32 -4.49 -3.53
CA THR A 113 22.70 -4.84 -3.92
C THR A 113 22.79 -5.14 -5.43
N TYR A 114 21.80 -5.86 -5.96
CA TYR A 114 21.65 -6.11 -7.39
C TYR A 114 20.21 -5.82 -7.82
N VAL A 115 20.04 -4.72 -8.57
CA VAL A 115 18.75 -4.29 -9.13
C VAL A 115 18.63 -4.81 -10.57
N LEU A 116 17.74 -5.78 -10.79
CA LEU A 116 17.36 -6.30 -12.10
C LEU A 116 16.22 -5.44 -12.69
N ARG A 117 15.99 -5.60 -14.00
CA ARG A 117 14.90 -4.89 -14.70
C ARG A 117 13.53 -5.21 -14.12
N LEU A 118 13.32 -6.44 -13.65
CA LEU A 118 12.05 -6.88 -13.08
C LEU A 118 11.80 -6.24 -11.70
N ASP A 119 12.83 -6.13 -10.86
CA ASP A 119 12.75 -5.42 -9.57
C ASP A 119 12.30 -3.97 -9.80
N TRP A 120 12.91 -3.31 -10.79
CA TRP A 120 12.60 -1.91 -11.10
C TRP A 120 11.13 -1.71 -11.50
N VAL A 121 10.61 -2.54 -12.40
CA VAL A 121 9.22 -2.45 -12.86
C VAL A 121 8.24 -2.73 -11.72
N LEU A 122 8.51 -3.77 -10.92
CA LEU A 122 7.63 -4.18 -9.83
C LEU A 122 7.63 -3.17 -8.68
N ALA A 123 8.81 -2.70 -8.25
CA ALA A 123 8.93 -1.73 -7.18
C ALA A 123 8.36 -0.36 -7.58
N ALA A 124 8.58 0.09 -8.83
CA ALA A 124 7.96 1.32 -9.34
C ALA A 124 6.43 1.21 -9.39
N GLY A 125 5.90 0.06 -9.85
CA GLY A 125 4.47 -0.21 -9.84
C GLY A 125 3.86 -0.21 -8.43
N GLN A 126 4.58 -0.80 -7.47
CA GLN A 126 4.16 -0.82 -6.06
C GLN A 126 4.08 0.60 -5.48
N VAL A 127 5.11 1.42 -5.69
CA VAL A 127 5.12 2.82 -5.22
C VAL A 127 4.00 3.64 -5.88
N ALA A 128 3.76 3.45 -7.18
CA ALA A 128 2.69 4.14 -7.90
C ALA A 128 1.30 3.77 -7.36
N LEU A 129 1.06 2.48 -7.07
CA LEU A 129 -0.20 2.04 -6.46
C LEU A 129 -0.38 2.58 -5.05
N GLN A 130 0.68 2.59 -4.25
CA GLN A 130 0.65 3.17 -2.90
C GLN A 130 0.35 4.67 -2.94
N ALA A 131 0.93 5.41 -3.89
CA ALA A 131 0.63 6.83 -4.07
C ALA A 131 -0.86 7.06 -4.40
N LEU A 132 -1.44 6.28 -5.32
CA LEU A 132 -2.85 6.40 -5.66
C LEU A 132 -3.77 5.99 -4.49
N GLN A 133 -3.41 4.95 -3.75
CA GLN A 133 -4.14 4.55 -2.54
C GLN A 133 -4.12 5.63 -1.47
N THR A 134 -2.96 6.26 -1.24
CA THR A 134 -2.86 7.35 -0.26
C THR A 134 -3.64 8.58 -0.68
N LEU A 135 -3.64 8.93 -1.97
CA LEU A 135 -4.46 10.01 -2.50
C LEU A 135 -5.94 9.77 -2.18
N LEU A 136 -6.46 8.58 -2.53
CA LEU A 136 -7.86 8.22 -2.27
C LEU A 136 -8.17 8.06 -0.77
N ALA A 137 -7.21 7.60 0.03
CA ALA A 137 -7.36 7.53 1.48
C ALA A 137 -7.54 8.94 2.07
N VAL A 138 -6.74 9.92 1.65
CA VAL A 138 -6.85 11.32 2.10
C VAL A 138 -8.18 11.93 1.67
N THR A 139 -8.62 11.73 0.42
CA THR A 139 -9.93 12.24 0.00
C THR A 139 -11.07 11.60 0.80
N THR A 140 -10.95 10.30 1.13
CA THR A 140 -11.94 9.58 1.96
C THR A 140 -11.94 10.11 3.39
N MET A 141 -10.77 10.38 3.98
CA MET A 141 -10.68 10.96 5.33
C MET A 141 -11.32 12.36 5.42
N VAL A 142 -11.15 13.20 4.39
CA VAL A 142 -11.78 14.52 4.33
C VAL A 142 -13.30 14.43 4.18
N ALA A 143 -13.80 13.36 3.56
CA ALA A 143 -15.24 13.12 3.40
C ALA A 143 -15.91 12.61 4.68
N ILE A 144 -15.18 11.89 5.53
CA ILE A 144 -15.64 11.39 6.83
C ILE A 144 -15.75 12.58 7.81
N LYS A 145 -16.90 12.68 8.50
CA LYS A 145 -17.19 13.75 9.47
C LYS A 145 -16.83 13.38 10.90
#